data_AF-A0A5X6ED83-F1
#
_entry.id   AF-A0A5X6ED83-F1
#
_cell.length_a   1.000
_cell.length_b   1.000
_cell.length_c   1.000
_cell.angle_alpha   90.00
_cell.angle_beta   90.00
_cell.angle_gamma   90.00
#
_symmetry.space_group_name_H-M   'P 1'
#
loop_
_entity.id
_entity.type
_entity.pdbx_description
1 polymer ?
#
loop_
_entity_poly.entity_id
_entity_poly.type
_entity_poly.pdbx_seq_one_letter_code
_entity_poly.pdbx_strand_id
1 'polypeptide(L)'
;MLHYDMIRYEIMYLKTLNRIFNTDHSLLCSTYDTLDDFRRLISQILERHFHGDQDRIKIARKTLKEWADLQLIDKDYFDCFKGTPRASWFAHHYIFEYPVKSAGLTLGGLGNDVGCSSDFNSLLMGDNIFTNIDFSNLNIDLDDIDWDLITNPQSTVSKKPKRVFSRFYLNAGASTDVYNPTPVTERELINGVMGYIDEAPCSLGDKISYFRKLHERWLEQYDFFLTDFDWMSRDDETQLVYLWDYLKGKERIAGYLRPYNTSMRYDMIIAAIDVWNVQPEEKLEFIEKMKHAWQAAKSYRRSAK
;
A
#
# COMPACT_ATOMS: atom_id res chain seq x y z
N MET A 1 -14.49 10.42 15.03
CA MET A 1 -13.31 10.32 14.16
C MET A 1 -13.75 10.39 12.71
N LEU A 2 -13.28 11.39 11.97
CA LEU A 2 -13.56 11.51 10.53
C LEU A 2 -12.93 10.37 9.75
N HIS A 3 -13.60 9.98 8.68
CA HIS A 3 -13.09 8.99 7.76
C HIS A 3 -12.20 9.65 6.69
N TYR A 4 -11.09 9.01 6.35
CA TYR A 4 -10.09 9.56 5.42
C TYR A 4 -10.69 9.95 4.07
N ASP A 5 -11.57 9.11 3.51
CA ASP A 5 -12.28 9.35 2.24
C ASP A 5 -13.06 10.68 2.20
N MET A 6 -13.44 11.21 3.36
CA MET A 6 -14.17 12.48 3.47
C MET A 6 -13.27 13.71 3.50
N ILE A 7 -11.97 13.55 3.80
CA ILE A 7 -11.04 14.66 4.09
C ILE A 7 -9.76 14.63 3.25
N ARG A 8 -9.68 13.74 2.24
CA ARG A 8 -8.46 13.55 1.40
C ARG A 8 -7.94 14.85 0.82
N TYR A 9 -8.85 15.65 0.26
CA TYR A 9 -8.52 16.94 -0.36
C TYR A 9 -7.99 17.91 0.67
N GLU A 10 -8.66 18.04 1.80
CA GLU A 10 -8.25 18.91 2.90
C GLU A 10 -6.86 18.52 3.44
N ILE A 11 -6.57 17.23 3.59
CA ILE A 11 -5.24 16.74 3.98
C ILE A 11 -4.20 17.13 2.91
N MET A 12 -4.50 16.93 1.62
CA MET A 12 -3.58 17.32 0.54
C MET A 12 -3.36 18.83 0.48
N TYR A 13 -4.40 19.64 0.70
CA TYR A 13 -4.29 21.09 0.74
C TYR A 13 -3.36 21.52 1.87
N LEU A 14 -3.56 21.00 3.08
CA LEU A 14 -2.71 21.31 4.21
C LEU A 14 -1.27 20.88 3.99
N LYS A 15 -1.02 19.68 3.46
CA LYS A 15 0.35 19.23 3.12
C LYS A 15 1.01 20.17 2.10
N THR A 16 0.26 20.60 1.10
CA THR A 16 0.76 21.52 0.08
C THR A 16 1.07 22.90 0.67
N LEU A 17 0.19 23.43 1.50
CA LEU A 17 0.39 24.70 2.19
C LEU A 17 1.56 24.65 3.17
N ASN A 18 1.69 23.56 3.93
CA ASN A 18 2.82 23.29 4.83
C ASN A 18 4.14 23.35 4.06
N ARG A 19 4.19 22.72 2.88
CA ARG A 19 5.37 22.73 2.00
C ARG A 19 5.69 24.12 1.47
N ILE A 20 4.68 24.87 1.00
CA ILE A 20 4.89 26.22 0.42
C ILE A 20 5.36 27.21 1.48
N PHE A 21 4.74 27.18 2.66
CA PHE A 21 4.99 28.17 3.71
C PHE A 21 6.01 27.72 4.76
N ASN A 22 6.62 26.54 4.58
CA ASN A 22 7.53 25.92 5.53
C ASN A 22 6.96 25.91 6.97
N THR A 23 5.72 25.46 7.07
CA THR A 23 4.97 25.34 8.34
C THR A 23 4.59 23.89 8.58
N ASP A 24 4.33 23.53 9.83
CA ASP A 24 3.85 22.19 10.18
C ASP A 24 2.56 22.26 11.01
N HIS A 25 1.45 21.91 10.36
CA HIS A 25 0.12 21.83 10.98
C HIS A 25 -0.30 20.38 11.29
N SER A 26 0.60 19.40 11.16
CA SER A 26 0.29 17.97 11.34
C SER A 26 -0.29 17.65 12.73
N LEU A 27 0.27 18.27 13.78
CA LEU A 27 -0.18 18.12 15.17
C LEU A 27 -1.57 18.70 15.44
N LEU A 28 -2.02 19.68 14.65
CA LEU A 28 -3.37 20.25 14.78
C LEU A 28 -4.41 19.33 14.12
N CYS A 29 -4.04 18.69 13.01
CA CYS A 29 -4.92 17.81 12.26
C CYS A 29 -5.37 16.59 13.07
N SER A 30 -4.54 16.09 13.98
CA SER A 30 -4.88 14.95 14.85
C SER A 30 -5.95 15.26 15.90
N THR A 31 -6.28 16.55 16.09
CA THR A 31 -7.30 17.00 17.05
C THR A 31 -8.64 17.35 16.39
N TYR A 32 -8.75 17.22 15.07
CA TYR A 32 -9.94 17.64 14.33
C TYR A 32 -10.96 16.51 14.17
N ASP A 33 -12.21 16.82 14.50
CA ASP A 33 -13.33 15.88 14.46
C ASP A 33 -14.34 16.20 13.35
N THR A 34 -14.26 17.40 12.72
CA THR A 34 -15.18 17.79 11.63
C THR A 34 -14.45 18.31 10.38
N LEU A 35 -15.06 18.08 9.21
CA LEU A 35 -14.57 18.61 7.93
C LEU A 35 -14.44 20.14 7.96
N ASP A 36 -15.32 20.80 8.70
CA ASP A 36 -15.31 22.25 8.85
C ASP A 36 -14.10 22.77 9.63
N ASP A 37 -13.53 21.97 10.55
CA ASP A 37 -12.30 22.33 11.25
C ASP A 37 -11.12 22.45 10.27
N PHE A 38 -10.99 21.48 9.35
CA PHE A 38 -9.99 21.52 8.28
C PHE A 38 -10.20 22.73 7.37
N ARG A 39 -11.44 22.95 6.92
CA ARG A 39 -11.77 24.07 6.04
C ARG A 39 -11.51 25.41 6.70
N ARG A 40 -11.82 25.55 8.00
CA ARG A 40 -11.54 26.75 8.78
C ARG A 40 -10.04 27.01 8.87
N LEU A 41 -9.23 26.00 9.18
CA LEU A 41 -7.77 26.13 9.22
C LEU A 41 -7.20 26.58 7.87
N ILE A 42 -7.60 25.92 6.78
CA ILE A 42 -7.15 26.28 5.42
C ILE A 42 -7.55 27.72 5.10
N SER A 43 -8.76 28.13 5.47
CA SER A 43 -9.22 29.51 5.30
C SER A 43 -8.35 30.51 6.05
N GLN A 44 -8.05 30.24 7.32
CA GLN A 44 -7.22 31.10 8.15
C GLN A 44 -5.79 31.24 7.60
N ILE A 45 -5.19 30.14 7.10
CA ILE A 45 -3.86 30.17 6.48
C ILE A 45 -3.88 31.07 5.24
N LEU A 46 -4.87 30.89 4.37
CA LEU A 46 -4.99 31.67 3.13
C LEU A 46 -5.31 33.15 3.42
N GLU A 47 -6.21 33.44 4.35
CA GLU A 47 -6.57 34.81 4.75
C GLU A 47 -5.37 35.55 5.33
N ARG A 48 -4.58 34.88 6.18
CA ARG A 48 -3.36 35.45 6.76
C ARG A 48 -2.32 35.74 5.69
N HIS A 49 -2.14 34.85 4.72
CA HIS A 49 -1.13 35.01 3.67
C HIS A 49 -1.53 36.06 2.63
N PHE A 50 -2.79 36.06 2.20
CA PHE A 50 -3.31 36.99 1.19
C PHE A 50 -3.91 38.27 1.78
N HIS A 51 -3.76 38.50 3.08
CA HIS A 51 -4.25 39.69 3.79
C HIS A 51 -5.76 39.97 3.53
N GLY A 52 -6.55 38.90 3.42
CA GLY A 52 -7.99 38.97 3.16
C GLY A 52 -8.41 39.23 1.71
N ASP A 53 -7.49 39.29 0.74
CA ASP A 53 -7.80 39.43 -0.70
C ASP A 53 -8.58 38.21 -1.22
N GLN A 54 -9.89 38.39 -1.41
CA GLN A 54 -10.81 37.31 -1.77
C GLN A 54 -10.57 36.73 -3.16
N ASP A 55 -10.12 37.53 -4.12
CA ASP A 55 -9.84 37.07 -5.48
C ASP A 55 -8.60 36.17 -5.48
N ARG A 56 -7.54 36.57 -4.76
CA ARG A 56 -6.34 35.74 -4.59
C ARG A 56 -6.62 34.47 -3.81
N ILE A 57 -7.41 34.53 -2.74
CA ILE A 57 -7.81 33.34 -1.95
C ILE A 57 -8.58 32.36 -2.83
N LYS A 58 -9.50 32.85 -3.68
CA LYS A 58 -10.27 32.01 -4.61
C LYS A 58 -9.36 31.34 -5.64
N ILE A 59 -8.41 32.08 -6.21
CA ILE A 59 -7.41 31.53 -7.14
C ILE A 59 -6.56 30.46 -6.43
N ALA A 60 -6.05 30.75 -5.24
CA ALA A 60 -5.24 29.82 -4.46
C ALA A 60 -5.99 28.51 -4.16
N ARG A 61 -7.28 28.59 -3.77
CA ARG A 61 -8.12 27.39 -3.55
C ARG A 61 -8.30 26.57 -4.83
N LYS A 62 -8.49 27.22 -5.97
CA LYS A 62 -8.59 26.54 -7.26
C LYS A 62 -7.28 25.80 -7.58
N THR A 63 -6.14 26.46 -7.39
CA THR A 63 -4.82 25.85 -7.61
C THR A 63 -4.54 24.69 -6.66
N LEU A 64 -4.91 24.81 -5.37
CA LEU A 64 -4.79 23.70 -4.41
C LEU A 64 -5.61 22.48 -4.86
N LYS A 65 -6.82 22.70 -5.37
CA LYS A 65 -7.64 21.64 -5.94
C LYS A 65 -6.97 20.97 -7.13
N GLU A 66 -6.51 21.74 -8.10
CA GLU A 66 -5.83 21.23 -9.28
C GLU A 66 -4.58 20.40 -8.91
N TRP A 67 -3.81 20.85 -7.91
CA TRP A 67 -2.66 20.08 -7.42
C TRP A 67 -3.04 18.79 -6.71
N ALA A 68 -4.12 18.78 -5.94
CA ALA A 68 -4.64 17.55 -5.34
C ALA A 68 -5.11 16.57 -6.42
N ASP A 69 -5.80 17.05 -7.46
CA ASP A 69 -6.24 16.23 -8.59
C ASP A 69 -5.07 15.60 -9.35
N LEU A 70 -3.89 16.24 -9.36
CA LEU A 70 -2.65 15.71 -9.93
C LEU A 70 -1.90 14.70 -9.05
N GLN A 71 -2.40 14.43 -7.84
CA GLN A 71 -1.73 13.58 -6.84
C GLN A 71 -2.60 12.43 -6.34
N LEU A 72 -3.93 12.55 -6.47
CA LEU A 72 -4.90 11.62 -5.92
C LEU A 72 -5.49 10.74 -7.02
N ILE A 73 -5.64 9.45 -6.72
CA ILE A 73 -6.49 8.55 -7.49
C ILE A 73 -7.95 8.81 -7.09
N ASP A 74 -8.88 8.85 -8.05
CA ASP A 74 -10.30 8.97 -7.73
C ASP A 74 -10.72 7.87 -6.73
N LYS A 75 -11.44 8.25 -5.68
CA LYS A 75 -11.83 7.33 -4.61
C LYS A 75 -12.70 6.19 -5.14
N ASP A 76 -13.45 6.43 -6.21
CA ASP A 76 -14.39 5.46 -6.76
C ASP A 76 -13.65 4.25 -7.38
N TYR A 77 -12.38 4.40 -7.77
CA TYR A 77 -11.57 3.25 -8.18
C TYR A 77 -11.37 2.23 -7.06
N PHE A 78 -11.37 2.64 -5.79
CA PHE A 78 -11.19 1.75 -4.65
C PHE A 78 -12.42 0.90 -4.36
N ASP A 79 -13.55 1.14 -5.04
CA ASP A 79 -14.76 0.32 -4.92
C ASP A 79 -14.55 -1.11 -5.42
N CYS A 80 -13.53 -1.37 -6.25
CA CYS A 80 -13.20 -2.71 -6.71
C CYS A 80 -12.79 -3.67 -5.58
N PHE A 81 -12.42 -3.16 -4.41
CA PHE A 81 -12.09 -3.96 -3.22
C PHE A 81 -13.22 -4.02 -2.18
N LYS A 82 -14.35 -3.34 -2.43
CA LYS A 82 -15.51 -3.30 -1.53
C LYS A 82 -16.48 -4.43 -1.80
N GLY A 83 -17.36 -4.69 -0.83
CA GLY A 83 -18.46 -5.66 -0.93
C GLY A 83 -18.07 -7.08 -0.53
N THR A 84 -16.77 -7.39 -0.41
CA THR A 84 -16.30 -8.66 0.12
C THR A 84 -15.19 -8.44 1.16
N PRO A 85 -15.29 -9.03 2.37
CA PRO A 85 -14.23 -8.93 3.37
C PRO A 85 -12.88 -9.39 2.83
N ARG A 86 -12.88 -10.44 2.00
CA ARG A 86 -11.68 -11.02 1.39
C ARG A 86 -10.92 -10.01 0.52
N ALA A 87 -11.61 -9.31 -0.39
CA ALA A 87 -10.97 -8.31 -1.26
C ALA A 87 -10.40 -7.13 -0.46
N SER A 88 -11.16 -6.64 0.52
CA SER A 88 -10.71 -5.53 1.38
C SER A 88 -9.51 -5.92 2.24
N TRP A 89 -9.51 -7.12 2.82
CA TRP A 89 -8.37 -7.63 3.60
C TRP A 89 -7.15 -7.92 2.72
N PHE A 90 -7.35 -8.45 1.52
CA PHE A 90 -6.29 -8.62 0.54
C PHE A 90 -5.60 -7.29 0.24
N ALA A 91 -6.37 -6.25 -0.12
CA ALA A 91 -5.82 -4.95 -0.45
C ALA A 91 -5.06 -4.33 0.72
N HIS A 92 -5.61 -4.44 1.94
CA HIS A 92 -4.95 -3.97 3.15
C HIS A 92 -3.66 -4.73 3.45
N HIS A 93 -3.63 -6.06 3.34
CA HIS A 93 -2.38 -6.81 3.57
C HIS A 93 -1.33 -6.51 2.49
N TYR A 94 -1.77 -6.32 1.24
CA TYR A 94 -0.87 -6.06 0.12
C TYR A 94 -0.02 -4.80 0.34
N ILE A 95 -0.57 -3.72 0.89
CA ILE A 95 0.18 -2.47 1.12
C ILE A 95 1.30 -2.60 2.15
N PHE A 96 1.21 -3.59 3.06
CA PHE A 96 2.27 -3.90 4.01
C PHE A 96 3.35 -4.83 3.43
N GLU A 97 3.01 -5.63 2.43
CA GLU A 97 3.97 -6.54 1.79
C GLU A 97 4.70 -5.89 0.60
N TYR A 98 4.00 -5.07 -0.18
CA TYR A 98 4.46 -4.51 -1.44
C TYR A 98 4.41 -2.97 -1.41
N PRO A 99 5.56 -2.29 -1.28
CA PRO A 99 5.58 -0.84 -1.23
C PRO A 99 5.31 -0.16 -2.57
N VAL A 100 4.74 1.05 -2.54
CA VAL A 100 4.67 1.92 -3.72
C VAL A 100 6.09 2.35 -4.07
N LYS A 101 6.51 2.15 -5.32
CA LYS A 101 7.85 2.51 -5.81
C LYS A 101 7.73 3.60 -6.87
N SER A 102 8.63 4.59 -6.84
CA SER A 102 8.80 5.52 -7.95
C SER A 102 9.43 4.81 -9.16
N ALA A 103 9.03 5.20 -10.37
CA ALA A 103 9.67 4.73 -11.59
C ALA A 103 11.19 4.99 -11.54
N GLY A 104 11.98 3.92 -11.67
CA GLY A 104 13.45 3.95 -11.59
C GLY A 104 14.05 3.13 -10.44
N LEU A 105 13.26 2.81 -9.41
CA LEU A 105 13.69 1.90 -8.34
C LEU A 105 13.15 0.48 -8.59
N THR A 106 13.85 -0.28 -9.44
CA THR A 106 13.70 -1.73 -9.46
C THR A 106 14.39 -2.29 -8.22
N LEU A 107 13.62 -2.79 -7.26
CA LEU A 107 14.16 -3.63 -6.20
C LEU A 107 14.51 -4.99 -6.82
N GLY A 108 15.70 -5.07 -7.42
CA GLY A 108 16.41 -6.31 -7.59
C GLY A 108 16.72 -6.89 -6.22
N GLY A 109 16.54 -8.19 -6.05
CA GLY A 109 16.79 -8.86 -4.78
C GLY A 109 18.19 -8.57 -4.23
N LEU A 110 18.21 -8.24 -2.93
CA LEU A 110 19.31 -8.35 -1.96
C LEU A 110 20.75 -8.20 -2.49
N GLY A 111 21.40 -7.09 -2.13
CA GLY A 111 22.85 -7.06 -1.99
C GLY A 111 23.50 -5.69 -2.10
N ASN A 112 23.70 -5.07 -0.93
CA ASN A 112 24.80 -4.20 -0.52
C ASN A 112 24.35 -2.85 0.03
N ASP A 113 24.77 -2.61 1.27
CA ASP A 113 24.79 -1.32 1.94
C ASP A 113 25.25 -0.22 1.00
N VAL A 114 24.38 0.75 0.75
CA VAL A 114 24.77 2.15 0.65
C VAL A 114 23.75 2.93 1.46
N GLY A 115 24.27 3.69 2.42
CA GLY A 115 23.52 4.32 3.50
C GLY A 115 22.28 5.06 3.03
N CYS A 116 21.26 4.98 3.88
CA CYS A 116 20.13 5.89 3.87
C CYS A 116 20.67 7.31 4.16
N SER A 117 21.11 8.03 3.13
CA SER A 117 21.21 9.49 3.20
C SER A 117 19.88 10.05 2.71
N SER A 118 19.27 10.82 3.59
CA SER A 118 18.09 11.64 3.40
C SER A 118 18.29 12.74 2.36
N ASP A 119 18.60 12.40 1.11
CA ASP A 119 18.78 13.35 0.01
C ASP A 119 18.30 12.73 -1.31
N PHE A 120 17.01 12.89 -1.63
CA PHE A 120 16.54 12.76 -3.00
C PHE A 120 16.27 14.16 -3.58
N ASN A 121 17.34 14.70 -4.17
CA ASN A 121 17.39 15.65 -5.29
C ASN A 121 16.24 16.65 -5.46
N SER A 122 16.36 17.76 -4.74
CA SER A 122 16.56 19.16 -5.18
C SER A 122 16.73 19.49 -6.70
N LEU A 123 16.09 18.81 -7.66
CA LEU A 123 16.26 19.11 -9.10
C LEU A 123 14.99 19.44 -9.89
N LEU A 124 13.87 19.73 -9.20
CA LEU A 124 12.64 20.19 -9.89
C LEU A 124 11.97 21.45 -9.33
N MET A 125 12.56 22.14 -8.36
CA MET A 125 12.08 23.46 -7.94
C MET A 125 13.24 24.28 -7.42
N GLY A 126 14.06 24.80 -8.33
CA GLY A 126 14.95 25.93 -8.07
C GLY A 126 14.47 27.09 -8.92
N ASP A 127 13.73 28.00 -8.30
CA ASP A 127 13.55 29.43 -8.57
C ASP A 127 13.85 29.93 -10.01
N ASN A 128 12.97 30.62 -10.72
CA ASN A 128 11.67 31.18 -10.41
C ASN A 128 11.18 31.88 -11.71
N ILE A 129 9.86 32.05 -11.85
CA ILE A 129 9.19 33.10 -12.63
C ILE A 129 9.00 32.87 -14.15
N PHE A 130 7.75 33.07 -14.57
CA PHE A 130 7.28 33.58 -15.86
C PHE A 130 8.37 34.01 -16.87
N THR A 131 8.14 33.63 -18.12
CA THR A 131 8.67 34.19 -19.39
C THR A 131 9.78 33.39 -20.09
N ASN A 132 9.43 32.88 -21.28
CA ASN A 132 10.26 32.43 -22.41
C ASN A 132 11.28 31.31 -22.15
N ILE A 133 11.22 30.22 -22.93
CA ILE A 133 12.33 29.71 -23.77
C ILE A 133 11.85 28.55 -24.66
N ASP A 134 12.41 28.55 -25.87
CA ASP A 134 12.12 27.78 -27.09
C ASP A 134 12.64 26.33 -27.07
N PHE A 135 11.97 25.44 -27.82
CA PHE A 135 12.15 23.98 -27.79
C PHE A 135 13.04 23.41 -28.91
N SER A 136 13.87 24.22 -29.57
CA SER A 136 14.54 23.80 -30.81
C SER A 136 15.77 22.87 -30.68
N ASN A 137 16.20 22.45 -29.48
CA ASN A 137 17.53 21.81 -29.29
C ASN A 137 17.56 20.42 -28.62
N LEU A 138 16.45 19.68 -28.55
CA LEU A 138 16.48 18.28 -28.09
C LEU A 138 16.78 17.33 -29.26
N ASN A 139 18.06 17.05 -29.50
CA ASN A 139 18.51 15.93 -30.33
C ASN A 139 19.07 14.85 -29.41
N ILE A 140 18.39 13.70 -29.30
CA ILE A 140 18.85 12.55 -28.51
C ILE A 140 19.26 11.46 -29.50
N ASP A 141 20.53 11.12 -29.48
CA ASP A 141 21.14 10.11 -30.34
C ASP A 141 20.80 8.70 -29.82
N LEU A 142 20.29 7.84 -30.71
CA LEU A 142 19.71 6.52 -30.40
C LEU A 142 20.71 5.36 -30.56
N ASP A 143 21.98 5.66 -30.85
CA ASP A 143 22.98 4.68 -31.27
C ASP A 143 23.75 4.01 -30.11
N ASP A 144 23.48 4.37 -28.84
CA ASP A 144 24.21 3.85 -27.65
C ASP A 144 23.50 2.69 -26.90
N ILE A 145 22.42 2.13 -27.45
CA ILE A 145 21.74 0.97 -26.84
C ILE A 145 22.33 -0.32 -27.43
N ASP A 146 23.11 -1.06 -26.62
CA ASP A 146 23.67 -2.36 -26.98
C ASP A 146 22.59 -3.46 -26.94
N TRP A 147 22.11 -3.85 -28.12
CA TRP A 147 21.03 -4.80 -28.33
C TRP A 147 21.46 -6.28 -28.21
N ASP A 148 22.75 -6.59 -28.08
CA ASP A 148 23.25 -7.98 -28.07
C ASP A 148 23.08 -8.70 -26.71
N LEU A 149 22.80 -7.95 -25.64
CA LEU A 149 22.48 -8.51 -24.31
C LEU A 149 21.06 -9.09 -24.20
N ILE A 150 20.19 -8.86 -25.19
CA ILE A 150 18.77 -9.23 -25.13
C ILE A 150 18.50 -10.58 -25.83
N THR A 151 19.40 -11.08 -26.69
CA THR A 151 19.02 -12.07 -27.71
C THR A 151 19.55 -13.50 -27.56
N ASN A 152 20.36 -13.87 -26.55
CA ASN A 152 20.78 -15.28 -26.41
C ASN A 152 20.87 -15.82 -24.97
N PRO A 153 19.96 -16.74 -24.57
CA PRO A 153 20.03 -17.44 -23.31
C PRO A 153 20.46 -18.90 -23.51
N GLN A 154 21.76 -19.23 -23.47
CA GLN A 154 22.18 -20.63 -23.24
C GLN A 154 23.46 -20.82 -22.42
N SER A 155 23.27 -21.66 -21.38
CA SER A 155 24.22 -22.53 -20.69
C SER A 155 25.22 -21.91 -19.70
N THR A 156 24.86 -21.94 -18.41
CA THR A 156 25.74 -22.56 -17.40
C THR A 156 24.92 -23.35 -16.39
N VAL A 157 25.40 -24.55 -16.10
CA VAL A 157 24.74 -25.62 -15.36
C VAL A 157 24.98 -25.50 -13.85
N SER A 158 23.92 -25.77 -13.09
CA SER A 158 23.84 -26.22 -11.68
C SER A 158 24.56 -25.42 -10.59
N LYS A 159 23.78 -24.74 -9.75
CA LYS A 159 23.68 -25.01 -8.29
C LYS A 159 22.25 -24.68 -7.86
N LYS A 160 21.54 -25.63 -7.22
CA LYS A 160 20.23 -25.34 -6.59
C LYS A 160 20.43 -24.16 -5.63
N PRO A 161 19.76 -23.00 -5.82
CA PRO A 161 19.86 -21.93 -4.83
C PRO A 161 19.22 -22.44 -3.54
N LYS A 162 19.99 -22.42 -2.45
CA LYS A 162 19.46 -22.64 -1.09
C LYS A 162 18.30 -21.65 -0.91
N ARG A 163 17.11 -22.17 -0.61
CA ARG A 163 15.92 -21.38 -0.26
C ARG A 163 16.29 -20.43 0.88
N VAL A 164 16.52 -19.16 0.53
CA VAL A 164 16.62 -18.08 1.50
C VAL A 164 15.18 -17.76 1.88
N PHE A 165 14.79 -18.20 3.07
CA PHE A 165 13.53 -17.79 3.68
C PHE A 165 13.59 -16.29 3.95
N SER A 166 12.63 -15.54 3.43
CA SER A 166 12.50 -14.12 3.76
C SER A 166 12.12 -14.00 5.23
N ARG A 167 13.10 -13.62 6.06
CA ARG A 167 12.82 -12.94 7.32
C ARG A 167 11.80 -11.84 7.01
N PHE A 168 10.67 -11.82 7.70
CA PHE A 168 9.80 -10.66 7.80
C PHE A 168 10.56 -9.57 8.56
N TYR A 169 11.56 -8.97 7.91
CA TYR A 169 11.76 -7.56 8.11
C TYR A 169 10.44 -6.93 7.69
N LEU A 170 9.92 -6.01 8.50
CA LEU A 170 8.97 -5.02 8.02
C LEU A 170 9.53 -4.53 6.68
N ASN A 171 8.98 -5.02 5.56
CA ASN A 171 9.31 -4.43 4.27
C ASN A 171 8.94 -2.96 4.44
N ALA A 172 9.76 -2.09 3.87
CA ALA A 172 9.59 -0.63 3.88
C ALA A 172 8.32 -0.18 3.12
N GLY A 173 7.16 -0.73 3.47
CA GLY A 173 5.82 -0.32 3.08
C GLY A 173 5.12 0.40 4.23
N ALA A 174 3.82 0.22 4.41
CA ALA A 174 3.04 0.93 5.42
C ALA A 174 3.58 0.77 6.87
N SER A 175 3.82 1.89 7.58
CA SER A 175 4.22 1.87 8.99
C SER A 175 3.02 1.52 9.88
N THR A 176 3.21 0.59 10.82
CA THR A 176 2.19 0.22 11.82
C THR A 176 1.87 1.34 12.81
N ASP A 177 2.76 2.33 12.92
CA ASP A 177 2.55 3.52 13.75
C ASP A 177 1.66 4.56 13.04
N VAL A 178 1.58 4.48 11.70
CA VAL A 178 0.86 5.45 10.86
C VAL A 178 -0.49 4.87 10.39
N TYR A 179 -0.52 3.59 10.02
CA TYR A 179 -1.71 2.93 9.51
C TYR A 179 -2.20 1.87 10.49
N ASN A 180 -3.51 1.86 10.75
CA ASN A 180 -4.14 0.85 11.61
C ASN A 180 -3.88 -0.55 11.04
N PRO A 181 -3.11 -1.42 11.73
CA PRO A 181 -2.85 -2.77 11.25
C PRO A 181 -4.06 -3.71 11.45
N THR A 182 -5.02 -3.32 12.28
CA THR A 182 -6.19 -4.13 12.64
C THR A 182 -7.48 -3.31 12.51
N PRO A 183 -7.80 -2.83 11.29
CA PRO A 183 -9.05 -2.15 11.04
C PRO A 183 -10.24 -3.07 11.33
N VAL A 184 -11.28 -2.52 11.93
CA VAL A 184 -12.45 -3.27 12.38
C VAL A 184 -13.61 -3.19 11.40
N THR A 185 -13.58 -2.24 10.46
CA THR A 185 -14.59 -2.06 9.42
C THR A 185 -14.00 -2.09 8.01
N GLU A 186 -14.82 -2.44 7.01
CA GLU A 186 -14.46 -2.36 5.59
C GLU A 186 -14.02 -0.94 5.19
N ARG A 187 -14.72 0.08 5.70
CA ARG A 187 -14.36 1.48 5.43
C ARG A 187 -12.97 1.81 5.99
N GLU A 188 -12.61 1.33 7.17
CA GLU A 188 -11.27 1.54 7.72
C GLU A 188 -10.18 0.84 6.90
N LEU A 189 -10.45 -0.38 6.40
CA LEU A 189 -9.56 -1.12 5.49
C LEU A 189 -9.26 -0.29 4.24
N ILE A 190 -10.32 0.12 3.53
CA ILE A 190 -10.20 0.88 2.28
C ILE A 190 -9.57 2.25 2.51
N ASN A 191 -9.94 2.94 3.59
CA ASN A 191 -9.34 4.23 3.94
C ASN A 191 -7.84 4.11 4.25
N GLY A 192 -7.40 3.01 4.87
CA GLY A 192 -5.99 2.72 5.08
C GLY A 192 -5.22 2.54 3.77
N VAL A 193 -5.77 1.75 2.84
CA VAL A 193 -5.18 1.54 1.51
C VAL A 193 -5.11 2.85 0.72
N MET A 194 -6.20 3.61 0.72
CA MET A 194 -6.31 4.90 0.04
C MET A 194 -5.31 5.91 0.59
N GLY A 195 -5.26 6.06 1.93
CA GLY A 195 -4.29 6.93 2.58
C GLY A 195 -2.85 6.55 2.27
N TYR A 196 -2.52 5.25 2.31
CA TYR A 196 -1.18 4.79 1.98
C TYR A 196 -0.74 5.16 0.56
N ILE A 197 -1.60 4.94 -0.43
CA ILE A 197 -1.29 5.25 -1.84
C ILE A 197 -1.20 6.76 -2.06
N ASP A 198 -2.13 7.53 -1.47
CA ASP A 198 -2.16 8.99 -1.60
C ASP A 198 -0.91 9.64 -1.01
N GLU A 199 -0.41 9.11 0.10
CA GLU A 199 0.75 9.62 0.82
C GLU A 199 2.10 9.18 0.24
N ALA A 200 2.10 8.24 -0.69
CA ALA A 200 3.33 7.80 -1.35
C ALA A 200 4.01 8.99 -2.08
N PRO A 201 5.31 9.24 -1.86
CA PRO A 201 6.04 10.38 -2.42
C PRO A 201 6.46 10.11 -3.88
N CYS A 202 5.49 9.83 -4.75
CA CYS A 202 5.71 9.50 -6.16
C CYS A 202 4.64 10.14 -7.05
N SER A 203 4.82 10.05 -8.37
CA SER A 203 3.90 10.65 -9.34
C SER A 203 2.53 9.95 -9.30
N LEU A 204 1.47 10.64 -9.76
CA LEU A 204 0.16 10.00 -9.94
C LEU A 204 0.23 8.79 -10.89
N GLY A 205 1.10 8.85 -11.92
CA GLY A 205 1.33 7.72 -12.82
C GLY A 205 1.88 6.47 -12.10
N ASP A 206 2.81 6.66 -11.17
CA ASP A 206 3.35 5.56 -10.35
C ASP A 206 2.28 4.98 -9.42
N LYS A 207 1.49 5.85 -8.79
CA LYS A 207 0.35 5.44 -7.93
C LYS A 207 -0.67 4.63 -8.72
N ILE A 208 -1.04 5.08 -9.93
CA ILE A 208 -1.96 4.35 -10.83
C ILE A 208 -1.36 3.00 -11.24
N SER A 209 -0.07 2.96 -11.58
CA SER A 209 0.63 1.71 -11.94
C SER A 209 0.65 0.72 -10.78
N TYR A 210 0.90 1.19 -9.55
CA TYR A 210 0.81 0.38 -8.34
C TYR A 210 -0.61 -0.13 -8.11
N PHE A 211 -1.62 0.74 -8.18
CA PHE A 211 -3.01 0.39 -7.98
C PHE A 211 -3.48 -0.65 -9.01
N ARG A 212 -3.07 -0.51 -10.28
CA ARG A 212 -3.39 -1.49 -11.33
C ARG A 212 -2.76 -2.85 -11.01
N LYS A 213 -1.49 -2.89 -10.60
CA LYS A 213 -0.83 -4.14 -10.19
C LYS A 213 -1.53 -4.80 -9.01
N LEU A 214 -1.90 -4.03 -7.98
CA LEU A 214 -2.68 -4.50 -6.83
C LEU A 214 -3.98 -5.17 -7.32
N HIS A 215 -4.72 -4.50 -8.19
CA HIS A 215 -5.98 -5.01 -8.73
C HIS A 215 -5.79 -6.26 -9.61
N GLU A 216 -4.80 -6.26 -10.50
CA GLU A 216 -4.44 -7.43 -11.30
C GLU A 216 -4.11 -8.64 -10.42
N ARG A 217 -3.33 -8.45 -9.35
CA ARG A 217 -3.03 -9.52 -8.39
C ARG A 217 -4.25 -10.02 -7.65
N TRP A 218 -5.17 -9.14 -7.30
CA TRP A 218 -6.43 -9.55 -6.69
C TRP A 218 -7.24 -10.44 -7.65
N LEU A 219 -7.37 -10.04 -8.91
CA LEU A 219 -8.08 -10.82 -9.93
C LEU A 219 -7.42 -12.19 -10.16
N GLU A 220 -6.10 -12.24 -10.29
CA GLU A 220 -5.36 -13.51 -10.42
C GLU A 220 -5.64 -14.47 -9.27
N GLN A 221 -5.69 -13.97 -8.02
CA GLN A 221 -6.00 -14.80 -6.86
C GLN A 221 -7.46 -15.22 -6.83
N TYR A 222 -8.38 -14.29 -7.14
CA TYR A 222 -9.81 -14.57 -7.17
C TYR A 222 -10.17 -15.63 -8.21
N ASP A 223 -9.59 -15.54 -9.41
CA ASP A 223 -9.85 -16.49 -10.50
C ASP A 223 -9.34 -17.90 -10.17
N PHE A 224 -8.21 -18.00 -9.45
CA PHE A 224 -7.62 -19.29 -9.10
C PHE A 224 -8.23 -19.90 -7.83
N PHE A 225 -8.62 -19.09 -6.85
CA PHE A 225 -9.17 -19.50 -5.56
C PHE A 225 -10.56 -18.87 -5.33
N LEU A 226 -11.49 -19.16 -6.25
CA LEU A 226 -12.84 -18.56 -6.28
C LEU A 226 -13.61 -18.74 -4.96
N THR A 227 -13.46 -19.89 -4.32
CA THR A 227 -14.10 -20.19 -3.04
C THR A 227 -13.07 -20.26 -1.92
N ASP A 228 -13.51 -19.86 -0.73
CA ASP A 228 -12.73 -20.09 0.49
C ASP A 228 -12.50 -21.59 0.74
N PHE A 229 -11.62 -21.91 1.68
CA PHE A 229 -11.26 -23.30 1.96
C PHE A 229 -12.44 -24.07 2.57
N ASP A 230 -12.95 -25.07 1.84
CA ASP A 230 -14.09 -25.92 2.20
C ASP A 230 -13.96 -26.60 3.59
N TRP A 231 -12.74 -26.89 4.00
CA TRP A 231 -12.41 -27.53 5.27
C TRP A 231 -12.26 -26.56 6.44
N MET A 232 -12.29 -25.24 6.19
CA MET A 232 -12.16 -24.20 7.20
C MET A 232 -13.51 -23.57 7.52
N SER A 233 -13.89 -23.58 8.80
CA SER A 233 -15.14 -22.96 9.27
C SER A 233 -14.88 -21.59 9.86
N ARG A 234 -15.72 -20.62 9.50
CA ARG A 234 -15.69 -19.26 10.07
C ARG A 234 -16.06 -19.24 11.56
N ASP A 235 -16.82 -20.22 12.04
CA ASP A 235 -17.30 -20.28 13.42
C ASP A 235 -16.43 -21.17 14.33
N ASP A 236 -15.50 -21.95 13.78
CA ASP A 236 -14.62 -22.83 14.57
C ASP A 236 -13.41 -22.04 15.11
N GLU A 237 -13.61 -21.38 16.25
CA GLU A 237 -12.53 -20.61 16.91
C GLU A 237 -11.29 -21.47 17.19
N THR A 238 -11.47 -22.73 17.56
CA THR A 238 -10.35 -23.62 17.90
C THR A 238 -9.50 -23.92 16.66
N GLN A 239 -10.15 -24.16 15.52
CA GLN A 239 -9.48 -24.30 14.23
C GLN A 239 -8.75 -23.01 13.87
N LEU A 240 -9.41 -21.87 13.94
CA LEU A 240 -8.84 -20.61 13.48
C LEU A 240 -7.68 -20.12 14.35
N VAL A 241 -7.72 -20.33 15.67
CA VAL A 241 -6.56 -20.07 16.55
C VAL A 241 -5.37 -20.95 16.17
N TYR A 242 -5.61 -22.25 15.93
CA TYR A 242 -4.54 -23.16 15.52
C TYR A 242 -3.92 -22.75 14.18
N LEU A 243 -4.75 -22.42 13.18
CA LEU A 243 -4.29 -22.01 11.86
C LEU A 243 -3.54 -20.68 11.91
N TRP A 244 -4.01 -19.74 12.73
CA TRP A 244 -3.29 -18.48 12.98
C TRP A 244 -1.89 -18.73 13.52
N ASP A 245 -1.76 -19.55 14.56
CA ASP A 245 -0.46 -19.87 15.16
C ASP A 245 0.43 -20.68 14.20
N TYR A 246 -0.17 -21.56 13.38
CA TYR A 246 0.53 -22.29 12.32
C TYR A 246 1.15 -21.32 11.32
N LEU A 247 0.35 -20.40 10.77
CA LEU A 247 0.83 -19.40 9.80
C LEU A 247 1.86 -18.45 10.42
N LYS A 248 1.62 -18.00 11.65
CA LYS A 248 2.58 -17.19 12.41
C LYS A 248 3.91 -17.92 12.59
N GLY A 249 3.89 -19.19 12.98
CA GLY A 249 5.09 -20.03 13.12
C GLY A 249 5.78 -20.38 11.79
N LYS A 250 5.10 -20.18 10.66
CA LYS A 250 5.66 -20.31 9.31
C LYS A 250 6.11 -18.97 8.72
N GLU A 251 6.02 -17.88 9.48
CA GLU A 251 6.26 -16.54 8.98
C GLU A 251 5.38 -16.31 7.73
N ARG A 252 4.07 -16.47 7.87
CA ARG A 252 3.09 -16.20 6.79
C ARG A 252 2.03 -15.19 7.17
N ILE A 253 2.06 -14.71 8.40
CA ILE A 253 1.22 -13.64 8.91
C ILE A 253 2.13 -12.66 9.63
N ALA A 254 1.92 -11.37 9.38
CA ALA A 254 2.71 -10.33 10.01
C ALA A 254 2.47 -10.29 11.53
N GLY A 255 3.56 -10.22 12.29
CA GLY A 255 3.51 -10.33 13.75
C GLY A 255 2.77 -9.19 14.47
N TYR A 256 2.55 -8.07 13.79
CA TYR A 256 1.80 -6.91 14.33
C TYR A 256 0.28 -7.09 14.23
N LEU A 257 -0.21 -8.04 13.42
CA LEU A 257 -1.65 -8.29 13.30
C LEU A 257 -2.21 -8.87 14.60
N ARG A 258 -3.36 -8.34 15.02
CA ARG A 258 -4.06 -8.71 16.26
C ARG A 258 -5.57 -8.83 15.96
N PRO A 259 -6.04 -10.00 15.48
CA PRO A 259 -7.46 -10.19 15.25
C PRO A 259 -8.23 -10.09 16.57
N TYR A 260 -9.27 -9.26 16.62
CA TYR A 260 -10.06 -9.05 17.85
C TYR A 260 -11.22 -10.04 17.99
N ASN A 261 -11.64 -10.69 16.90
CA ASN A 261 -12.68 -11.74 16.92
C ASN A 261 -12.38 -12.87 15.94
N THR A 262 -13.16 -13.95 16.02
CA THR A 262 -13.00 -15.16 15.20
C THR A 262 -13.23 -14.91 13.71
N SER A 263 -14.22 -14.09 13.33
CA SER A 263 -14.49 -13.77 11.93
C SER A 263 -13.33 -13.01 11.27
N MET A 264 -12.77 -12.02 11.96
CA MET A 264 -11.62 -11.25 11.49
C MET A 264 -10.40 -12.16 11.35
N ARG A 265 -10.20 -13.10 12.28
CA ARG A 265 -9.13 -14.10 12.19
C ARG A 265 -9.28 -14.96 10.94
N TYR A 266 -10.51 -15.39 10.63
CA TYR A 266 -10.82 -16.13 9.40
C TYR A 266 -10.43 -15.32 8.16
N ASP A 267 -10.90 -14.07 8.06
CA ASP A 267 -10.66 -13.22 6.90
C ASP A 267 -9.17 -12.90 6.70
N MET A 268 -8.46 -12.61 7.80
CA MET A 268 -7.01 -12.37 7.78
C MET A 268 -6.19 -13.61 7.38
N ILE A 269 -6.60 -14.81 7.82
CA ILE A 269 -5.94 -16.07 7.43
C ILE A 269 -6.03 -16.26 5.92
N ILE A 270 -7.21 -16.03 5.35
CA ILE A 270 -7.43 -16.13 3.90
C ILE A 270 -6.60 -15.08 3.17
N ALA A 271 -6.69 -13.81 3.59
CA ALA A 271 -5.96 -12.72 2.96
C ALA A 271 -4.44 -12.92 2.99
N ALA A 272 -3.88 -13.43 4.09
CA ALA A 272 -2.46 -13.75 4.19
C ALA A 272 -2.02 -14.83 3.19
N ILE A 273 -2.88 -15.80 2.90
CA ILE A 273 -2.63 -16.83 1.89
C ILE A 273 -2.82 -16.24 0.48
N ASP A 274 -3.82 -15.40 0.26
CA ASP A 274 -4.08 -14.78 -1.04
C ASP A 274 -2.92 -13.85 -1.45
N VAL A 275 -2.48 -12.97 -0.55
CA VAL A 275 -1.40 -11.98 -0.81
C VAL A 275 -0.04 -12.66 -1.03
N TRP A 276 0.14 -13.88 -0.52
CA TRP A 276 1.37 -14.63 -0.72
C TRP A 276 1.64 -14.91 -2.21
N ASN A 277 2.64 -14.22 -2.75
CA ASN A 277 3.01 -14.26 -4.16
C ASN A 277 3.92 -15.46 -4.49
N VAL A 278 3.31 -16.63 -4.60
CA VAL A 278 3.94 -17.87 -5.09
C VAL A 278 3.11 -18.51 -6.17
N GLN A 279 3.70 -19.48 -6.88
CA GLN A 279 2.97 -20.25 -7.88
C GLN A 279 1.76 -20.95 -7.24
N PRO A 280 0.63 -21.07 -7.95
CA PRO A 280 -0.59 -21.63 -7.37
C PRO A 280 -0.41 -23.05 -6.84
N GLU A 281 0.43 -23.87 -7.46
CA GLU A 281 0.72 -25.24 -7.03
C GLU A 281 1.44 -25.27 -5.68
N GLU A 282 2.37 -24.33 -5.44
CA GLU A 282 3.06 -24.19 -4.15
C GLU A 282 2.08 -23.75 -3.06
N LYS A 283 1.14 -22.85 -3.40
CA LYS A 283 0.09 -22.41 -2.49
C LYS A 283 -0.85 -23.56 -2.13
N LEU A 284 -1.29 -24.36 -3.11
CA LEU A 284 -2.12 -25.54 -2.90
C LEU A 284 -1.40 -26.60 -2.03
N GLU A 285 -0.13 -26.88 -2.32
CA GLU A 285 0.66 -27.82 -1.53
C GLU A 285 0.77 -27.35 -0.07
N PHE A 286 0.93 -26.04 0.15
CA PHE A 286 0.96 -25.47 1.49
C PHE A 286 -0.40 -25.57 2.20
N ILE A 287 -1.50 -25.25 1.51
CA ILE A 287 -2.87 -25.36 2.06
C ILE A 287 -3.17 -26.81 2.47
N GLU A 288 -2.81 -27.79 1.64
CA GLU A 288 -3.00 -29.20 1.98
C GLU A 288 -2.14 -29.64 3.19
N LYS A 289 -0.88 -29.20 3.26
CA LYS A 289 -0.04 -29.44 4.46
C LYS A 289 -0.64 -28.83 5.72
N MET A 290 -1.18 -27.61 5.62
CA MET A 290 -1.85 -26.93 6.72
C MET A 290 -3.11 -27.68 7.17
N LYS A 291 -3.94 -28.13 6.21
CA LYS A 291 -5.12 -28.98 6.45
C LYS A 291 -4.75 -30.27 7.15
N HIS A 292 -3.75 -31.00 6.66
CA HIS A 292 -3.27 -32.24 7.28
C HIS A 292 -2.77 -32.03 8.71
N ALA A 293 -2.01 -30.95 8.95
CA ALA A 293 -1.54 -30.61 10.29
C ALA A 293 -2.70 -30.37 11.28
N TRP A 294 -3.74 -29.64 10.84
CA TRP A 294 -4.94 -29.44 11.63
C TRP A 294 -5.68 -30.76 11.94
N GLN A 295 -5.90 -31.62 10.94
CA GLN A 295 -6.59 -32.90 11.15
C GLN A 295 -5.82 -33.83 12.11
N ALA A 296 -4.48 -33.84 12.03
CA ALA A 296 -3.63 -34.57 12.97
C ALA A 296 -3.77 -34.03 14.39
N ALA A 297 -3.72 -32.70 14.58
CA ALA A 297 -3.89 -32.06 15.88
C ALA A 297 -5.28 -32.31 16.49
N LYS A 298 -6.33 -32.26 15.66
CA LYS A 298 -7.71 -32.57 16.06
C LYS A 298 -7.85 -34.02 16.53
N SER A 299 -7.21 -34.96 15.82
CA SER A 299 -7.25 -36.38 16.17
C SER A 299 -6.51 -36.67 17.47
N TYR A 300 -5.33 -36.08 17.67
CA TYR A 300 -4.56 -36.19 18.92
C TYR A 300 -5.35 -35.67 20.14
N ARG A 301 -6.02 -34.53 20.01
CA ARG A 301 -6.88 -33.98 21.08
C ARG A 301 -8.09 -34.85 21.40
N ARG A 302 -8.59 -35.63 20.44
CA ARG A 302 -9.68 -36.60 20.65
C ARG A 302 -9.19 -37.86 21.36
N SER A 303 -7.98 -38.32 21.08
CA SER A 303 -7.39 -39.50 21.73
C SER A 303 -6.84 -39.23 23.13
N ALA A 304 -6.56 -37.96 23.47
CA ALA A 304 -6.05 -37.54 24.78
C ALA A 304 -7.14 -37.18 25.81
N LYS A 305 -8.42 -37.28 25.41
CA LYS A 305 -9.59 -37.19 26.29
C LYS A 305 -10.13 -38.58 26.57
#